data_AF-A0A3M0G1C9-F1
#
_entry.id   AF-A0A3M0G1C9-F1
#
_cell.length_a   1.000
_cell.length_b   1.000
_cell.length_c   1.000
_cell.angle_alpha   90.00
_cell.angle_beta   90.00
_cell.angle_gamma   90.00
#
_symmetry.space_group_name_H-M   'P 1'
#
loop_
_entity.id
_entity.type
_entity.pdbx_description
1 polymer ?
#
loop_
_entity_poly.entity_id
_entity_poly.type
_entity_poly.pdbx_seq_one_letter_code
_entity_poly.pdbx_strand_id
1 'polypeptide(L)'
;MKHDPIATGKRKSVNLSLDTGIVAAAREAGINLSQVSEIAIRAAAKRVQEEKWREEHRDWITANNAWIEENGLPLDRYRLA
;
A
#
# COMPACT_ATOMS: atom_id res chain seq x y z
N MET A 1 5.46 1.23 -13.43
CA MET A 1 5.89 2.07 -12.29
C MET A 1 5.05 1.68 -11.07
N LYS A 2 5.67 1.32 -9.94
CA LYS A 2 4.92 1.10 -8.69
C LYS A 2 4.58 2.49 -8.14
N HIS A 3 3.40 3.00 -8.46
CA HIS A 3 2.92 4.23 -7.82
C HIS A 3 2.64 3.92 -6.35
N ASP A 4 3.24 4.69 -5.45
CA ASP A 4 2.78 4.71 -4.06
C ASP A 4 1.41 5.39 -4.06
N PRO A 5 0.33 4.70 -3.63
CA PRO A 5 -1.00 5.30 -3.62
C PRO A 5 -1.12 6.47 -2.62
N ILE A 6 -0.15 6.61 -1.70
CA ILE A 6 -0.18 7.62 -0.66
C ILE A 6 0.66 8.83 -1.07
N ALA A 7 -0.02 9.92 -1.44
CA ALA A 7 0.62 11.19 -1.77
C ALA A 7 1.41 11.76 -0.58
N THR A 8 2.58 12.33 -0.85
CA THR A 8 3.38 13.03 0.15
C THR A 8 2.80 14.43 0.43
N GLY A 9 2.85 14.86 1.69
CA GLY A 9 2.38 16.18 2.11
C GLY A 9 3.11 16.72 3.33
N LYS A 10 2.72 17.91 3.79
CA LYS A 10 3.25 18.49 5.04
C LYS A 10 2.81 17.64 6.24
N ARG A 11 3.73 17.37 7.16
CA ARG A 11 3.40 16.66 8.41
C ARG A 11 2.43 17.49 9.24
N LYS A 12 1.41 16.84 9.77
CA LYS A 12 0.43 17.42 10.70
C LYS A 12 0.49 16.64 12.00
N SER A 13 0.59 17.35 13.12
CA SER A 13 0.47 16.71 14.44
C SER A 13 -0.95 16.17 14.62
N VAL A 14 -1.04 14.91 15.06
CA VAL A 14 -2.30 14.23 15.35
C VAL A 14 -2.24 13.66 16.76
N ASN A 15 -3.37 13.66 17.46
CA ASN A 15 -3.46 13.02 18.77
C ASN A 15 -3.82 11.55 18.56
N LEU A 16 -3.03 10.65 19.13
CA LEU A 16 -3.27 9.20 19.13
C LEU A 16 -3.13 8.65 20.55
N SER A 17 -3.95 7.65 20.86
CA SER A 17 -3.85 6.89 22.11
C SER A 17 -3.00 5.65 21.87
N LEU A 18 -1.94 5.48 22.66
CA LEU A 18 -1.08 4.30 22.66
C LEU A 18 -0.97 3.76 24.08
N ASP A 19 -0.68 2.47 24.17
CA ASP A 19 -0.34 1.83 25.44
C ASP A 19 0.85 2.55 26.09
N THR A 20 0.74 2.81 27.39
CA THR A 20 1.74 3.57 28.14
C THR A 20 3.06 2.81 28.27
N GLY A 21 3.02 1.48 28.33
CA GLY A 21 4.19 0.61 28.33
C GLY A 21 4.94 0.67 27.01
N ILE A 22 4.23 0.68 25.87
CA ILE A 22 4.85 0.86 24.54
C ILE A 22 5.55 2.22 24.45
N VAL A 23 4.89 3.29 24.91
CA VAL A 23 5.48 4.63 24.89
C VAL A 23 6.73 4.69 25.78
N ALA A 24 6.68 4.09 26.97
CA ALA A 24 7.81 4.05 27.88
C ALA A 24 8.99 3.28 27.27
N ALA A 25 8.76 2.06 26.76
CA ALA A 25 9.79 1.23 26.14
C ALA A 25 10.42 1.91 24.92
N ALA A 26 9.62 2.57 24.08
CA ALA A 26 10.13 3.31 22.93
C ALA A 26 11.03 4.48 23.35
N ARG A 27 10.65 5.21 24.40
CA ARG A 27 11.48 6.32 24.93
C ARG A 27 12.78 5.83 25.51
N GLU A 28 12.75 4.76 26.30
CA GLU A 28 13.94 4.14 26.89
C GLU A 28 14.92 3.66 25.81
N ALA A 29 14.39 3.08 24.73
CA ALA A 29 15.18 2.63 23.58
C ALA A 29 15.61 3.77 22.62
N GLY A 30 15.26 5.03 22.89
CA GLY A 30 15.58 6.16 22.02
C GLY A 30 14.87 6.13 20.65
N ILE A 31 13.74 5.43 20.53
CA ILE A 31 13.00 5.26 19.29
C ILE A 31 12.17 6.51 18.99
N ASN A 32 12.26 6.98 17.74
CA ASN A 32 11.41 8.05 17.24
C ASN A 32 9.99 7.51 16.93
N LEU A 33 9.09 7.63 17.91
CA LEU A 33 7.69 7.23 17.81
C LEU A 33 7.01 7.78 16.55
N SER A 34 7.20 9.06 16.23
CA SER A 34 6.55 9.67 15.06
C SER A 34 6.99 9.02 13.75
N GLN A 35 8.28 8.75 13.60
CA GLN A 35 8.82 8.13 12.39
C GLN A 35 8.33 6.68 12.24
N VAL A 36 8.38 5.90 13.33
CA VAL A 36 7.93 4.50 13.31
C VAL A 36 6.42 4.41 13.05
N SER A 37 5.62 5.27 13.70
CA SER A 37 4.19 5.36 13.44
C SER A 37 3.89 5.74 12.00
N GLU A 38 4.62 6.69 11.40
CA GLU A 38 4.41 7.09 10.00
C GLU A 38 4.66 5.92 9.04
N ILE A 39 5.74 5.15 9.24
CA ILE A 39 6.06 3.97 8.42
C ILE A 39 4.97 2.90 8.58
N ALA A 40 4.59 2.58 9.81
CA ALA A 40 3.59 1.56 10.11
C ALA A 40 2.21 1.91 9.54
N ILE A 41 1.78 3.17 9.69
CA ILE A 41 0.51 3.66 9.16
C ILE A 41 0.53 3.64 7.63
N ARG A 42 1.62 4.07 6.99
CA ARG A 42 1.75 4.02 5.51
C ARG A 42 1.61 2.59 4.99
N ALA A 43 2.29 1.63 5.63
CA ALA A 43 2.21 0.22 5.24
C ALA A 43 0.80 -0.34 5.41
N ALA A 44 0.14 -0.06 6.54
CA ALA A 44 -1.21 -0.51 6.81
C ALA A 44 -2.23 0.10 5.82
N ALA A 45 -2.14 1.41 5.56
CA ALA A 45 -3.02 2.11 4.62
C ALA A 45 -2.86 1.57 3.19
N LYS A 46 -1.62 1.35 2.75
CA LYS A 46 -1.34 0.76 1.44
C LYS A 46 -1.97 -0.63 1.29
N ARG A 47 -1.81 -1.51 2.28
CA ARG A 47 -2.41 -2.85 2.27
C ARG A 47 -3.93 -2.78 2.11
N VAL A 48 -4.59 -1.93 2.90
CA VAL A 48 -6.05 -1.76 2.82
C VAL A 48 -6.49 -1.22 1.45
N GLN A 49 -5.73 -0.29 0.86
CA GLN A 49 -6.04 0.24 -0.47
C GLN A 49 -5.86 -0.84 -1.56
N GLU A 50 -4.81 -1.65 -1.47
CA GLU A 50 -4.56 -2.77 -2.39
C GLU A 50 -5.67 -3.84 -2.29
N GLU A 51 -6.14 -4.14 -1.08
CA GLU A 51 -7.27 -5.04 -0.85
C GLU A 51 -8.54 -4.51 -1.49
N LYS A 52 -8.90 -3.25 -1.25
CA LYS A 52 -10.06 -2.59 -1.87
C LYS A 52 -9.96 -2.57 -3.39
N TRP A 53 -8.79 -2.22 -3.93
CA TRP A 53 -8.59 -2.18 -5.38
C TRP A 53 -8.82 -3.57 -6.01
N ARG A 54 -8.30 -4.63 -5.38
CA ARG A 54 -8.51 -6.02 -5.84
C ARG A 54 -9.98 -6.43 -5.79
N GLU A 55 -10.73 -5.96 -4.79
CA GLU A 55 -12.16 -6.23 -4.68
C GLU A 55 -12.94 -5.50 -5.77
N GLU A 56 -12.70 -4.20 -5.94
CA GLU A 56 -13.36 -3.34 -6.93
C GLU A 56 -13.08 -3.79 -8.37
N HIS A 57 -11.89 -4.32 -8.65
CA HIS A 57 -11.46 -4.67 -10.01
C HIS A 57 -11.54 -6.17 -10.30
N ARG A 58 -12.12 -6.98 -9.41
CA ARG A 58 -12.15 -8.44 -9.54
C ARG A 58 -12.80 -8.90 -10.86
N ASP A 59 -13.94 -8.32 -11.19
CA ASP A 59 -14.69 -8.67 -12.39
C ASP A 59 -13.96 -8.24 -13.65
N TRP A 60 -13.37 -7.05 -13.62
CA TRP A 60 -12.54 -6.54 -14.72
C TRP A 60 -11.30 -7.42 -14.94
N ILE A 61 -10.59 -7.80 -13.88
CA ILE A 61 -9.43 -8.71 -13.95
C ILE A 61 -9.86 -10.05 -14.55
N THR A 62 -11.00 -10.59 -14.11
CA THR A 62 -11.51 -11.88 -14.60
C THR A 62 -11.86 -11.81 -16.08
N ALA A 63 -12.59 -10.78 -16.51
CA ALA A 63 -12.94 -10.57 -17.92
C ALA A 63 -11.70 -10.36 -18.79
N ASN A 64 -10.74 -9.56 -18.31
CA ASN A 64 -9.48 -9.31 -19.01
C ASN A 64 -8.64 -10.59 -19.15
N ASN A 65 -8.57 -11.41 -18.10
CA ASN A 65 -7.85 -12.68 -18.16
C ASN A 65 -8.50 -13.65 -19.15
N ALA A 66 -9.82 -13.80 -19.13
CA ALA A 66 -10.55 -14.62 -20.09
C ALA A 66 -10.31 -14.14 -21.55
N TRP A 67 -10.32 -12.83 -21.76
CA TRP A 67 -10.03 -12.25 -23.07
C TRP A 67 -8.59 -12.55 -23.54
N ILE A 68 -7.59 -12.48 -22.63
CA ILE A 68 -6.20 -12.83 -22.95
C ILE A 68 -6.04 -14.32 -23.25
N GLU A 69 -6.74 -15.20 -22.53
CA GLU A 69 -6.73 -16.65 -22.79
C GLU A 69 -7.27 -16.97 -24.17
N GLU A 70 -8.33 -16.28 -24.61
CA GLU A 70 -8.95 -16.47 -25.91
C GLU A 70 -8.15 -15.83 -27.05
N ASN A 71 -7.61 -14.63 -26.85
CA ASN A 71 -7.04 -13.79 -27.92
C ASN A 71 -5.51 -13.75 -27.93
N GLY A 72 -4.87 -14.33 -26.91
CA GLY A 72 -3.44 -14.17 -26.64
C GLY A 72 -3.09 -12.77 -26.13
N LEU A 73 -1.80 -12.55 -25.89
CA LEU A 73 -1.30 -11.25 -25.43
C LEU A 73 -1.28 -10.24 -26.60
N PRO A 74 -2.00 -9.09 -26.51
CA PRO A 74 -2.16 -8.15 -27.63
C PRO A 74 -0.86 -7.64 -28.25
N LEU A 75 0.17 -7.48 -27.42
CA LEU A 75 1.44 -6.85 -27.78
C LEU A 75 2.59 -7.85 -27.86
N ASP A 76 2.31 -9.15 -27.79
CA ASP A 76 3.37 -10.18 -27.76
C ASP A 76 4.27 -10.11 -29.00
N ARG A 77 3.67 -9.78 -30.15
CA ARG A 77 4.38 -9.59 -31.43
C ARG A 77 5.41 -8.44 -31.46
N TYR A 78 5.42 -7.58 -30.44
CA TYR A 78 6.35 -6.44 -30.33
C TYR A 78 7.32 -6.58 -29.14
N ARG A 79 7.32 -7.73 -28.45
CA ARG A 79 8.22 -7.96 -27.33
C ARG A 79 9.66 -8.08 -27.87
N LEU A 80 10.52 -7.14 -27.47
CA LEU A 80 11.96 -7.21 -27.78
C LEU A 80 12.57 -8.35 -26.96
N ALA A 81 13.33 -9.22 -27.64
CA ALA A 81 14.09 -10.33 -27.03
C ALA A 81 15.28 -9.83 -26.21
#